data_AF-A0A4R8Q349-F1
#
_entry.id   AF-A0A4R8Q349-F1
#
_cell.length_a   1.000
_cell.length_b   1.000
_cell.length_c   1.000
_cell.angle_alpha   90.00
_cell.angle_beta   90.00
_cell.angle_gamma   90.00
#
_symmetry.space_group_name_H-M   'P 1'
#
loop_
_entity.id
_entity.type
_entity.pdbx_description
1 polymer ?
#
loop_
_entity_poly.entity_id
_entity_poly.type
_entity_poly.pdbx_seq_one_letter_code
_entity_poly.pdbx_strand_id
1 'polypeptide(L)'
;MDPEITRLPGCGSKVAELWHEWKESDRLREVDEAHADPKLSVLQAFYDIWGVGDATARDFYNKGWRDLDDVIEFGWQSLSRAQQIGVKFYDEFKLKIQRDEVEAIAEDILKHARNFSPDFQMVIVGGYRRGKQDSGDVDVIISHPDESATLNFVDKLVLSLEKSRRVTHTLSLSTHNSQRGQRPSV
;
A
#
# COMPACT_ATOMS: atom_id res chain seq x y z
N MET A 1 18.90 25.10 22.19
CA MET A 1 18.30 23.76 22.00
C MET A 1 17.48 23.44 23.23
N ASP A 2 16.20 23.15 23.03
CA ASP A 2 15.33 22.60 24.07
C ASP A 2 15.79 21.18 24.43
N PRO A 3 16.30 20.97 25.67
CA PRO A 3 16.84 19.68 26.09
C PRO A 3 15.75 18.62 26.25
N GLU A 4 14.47 18.96 26.21
CA GLU A 4 13.39 17.98 26.29
C GLU A 4 13.27 17.18 24.98
N ILE A 5 13.45 17.82 23.82
CA ILE A 5 13.33 17.16 22.51
C ILE A 5 14.44 16.14 22.30
N THR A 6 15.69 16.47 22.63
CA THR A 6 16.85 15.58 22.43
C THR A 6 16.86 14.38 23.36
N ARG A 7 16.00 14.36 24.39
CA ARG A 7 15.82 13.21 25.29
C ARG A 7 14.84 12.17 24.73
N LEU A 8 14.08 12.50 23.68
CA LEU A 8 13.17 11.55 23.05
C LEU A 8 13.94 10.58 22.16
N PRO A 9 13.69 9.25 22.27
CA PRO A 9 14.30 8.27 21.37
C PRO A 9 14.06 8.62 19.89
N GLY A 10 15.13 8.62 19.10
CA GLY A 10 15.08 8.97 17.67
C GLY A 10 15.15 10.47 17.35
N CYS A 11 15.13 11.35 18.36
CA CYS A 11 15.21 12.80 18.17
C CYS A 11 16.64 13.32 18.40
N GLY A 12 17.51 13.17 17.39
CA GLY A 12 18.86 13.75 17.40
C GLY A 12 18.87 15.27 17.18
N SER A 13 20.06 15.89 17.15
CA SER A 13 20.22 17.34 17.02
C SER A 13 19.48 17.93 15.81
N LYS A 14 19.51 17.27 14.65
CA LYS A 14 18.79 17.72 13.44
C LYS A 14 17.27 17.76 13.64
N VAL A 15 16.68 16.76 14.31
CA VAL A 15 15.23 16.75 14.59
C VAL A 15 14.87 17.86 15.58
N ALA A 16 15.72 18.08 16.60
CA ALA A 16 15.52 19.18 17.53
C ALA A 16 15.58 20.54 16.82
N GLU A 17 16.57 20.76 15.94
CA GLU A 17 16.67 21.97 15.12
C GLU A 17 15.45 22.20 14.23
N LEU A 18 14.98 21.16 13.52
CA LEU A 18 13.76 21.24 12.72
C LEU A 18 12.54 21.59 13.58
N TRP A 19 12.40 20.97 14.75
CA TRP A 19 11.29 21.29 15.66
C TRP A 19 11.30 22.75 16.12
N HIS A 20 12.49 23.31 16.41
CA HIS A 20 12.64 24.73 16.75
C HIS A 20 12.23 25.64 15.60
N GLU A 21 12.72 25.35 14.39
CA GLU A 21 12.37 26.09 13.18
C GLU A 21 10.85 26.10 12.95
N TRP A 22 10.21 24.94 13.03
CA TRP A 22 8.75 24.83 12.90
C TRP A 22 8.02 25.55 14.04
N LYS A 23 8.46 25.42 15.29
CA LYS A 23 7.82 26.08 16.43
C LYS A 23 7.87 27.62 16.33
N GLU A 24 8.95 28.17 15.80
CA GLU A 24 9.13 29.63 15.66
C GLU A 24 8.38 30.21 14.46
N SER A 25 8.28 29.46 13.36
CA SER A 25 7.80 29.98 12.07
C SER A 25 6.54 29.30 11.52
N ASP A 26 6.07 28.24 12.16
CA ASP A 26 5.06 27.27 11.68
C ASP A 26 5.41 26.65 10.31
N ARG A 27 6.70 26.68 9.95
CA ARG A 27 7.22 26.24 8.65
C ARG A 27 8.57 25.55 8.80
N LEU A 28 8.92 24.77 7.79
CA LEU A 28 10.24 24.16 7.63
C LEU A 28 10.76 24.53 6.25
N ARG A 29 11.88 25.24 6.18
CA ARG A 29 12.48 25.68 4.92
C ARG A 29 12.81 24.49 4.02
N GLU A 30 13.31 23.40 4.60
CA GLU A 30 13.63 22.18 3.85
C GLU A 30 12.37 21.55 3.21
N VAL A 31 11.21 21.66 3.86
CA VAL A 31 9.91 21.21 3.30
C VAL A 31 9.43 22.17 2.22
N ASP A 32 9.56 23.48 2.44
CA ASP A 32 9.21 24.50 1.45
C ASP A 32 10.05 24.37 0.17
N GLU A 33 11.36 24.19 0.32
CA GLU A 33 12.30 23.93 -0.77
C GLU A 33 11.95 22.63 -1.50
N ALA A 34 11.59 21.57 -0.75
CA ALA A 34 11.19 20.30 -1.35
C ALA A 34 9.87 20.42 -2.16
N HIS A 35 8.89 21.17 -1.68
CA HIS A 35 7.65 21.44 -2.41
C HIS A 35 7.89 22.33 -3.65
N ALA A 36 8.87 23.21 -3.61
CA ALA A 36 9.23 24.08 -4.73
C ALA A 36 10.09 23.38 -5.79
N ASP A 37 10.73 22.25 -5.48
CA ASP A 37 11.58 21.50 -6.41
C ASP A 37 10.74 20.74 -7.45
N PRO A 38 10.78 21.13 -8.74
CA PRO A 38 10.04 20.43 -9.79
C PRO A 38 10.46 18.97 -9.94
N LYS A 39 11.73 18.64 -9.65
CA LYS A 39 12.22 17.28 -9.73
C LYS A 39 11.55 16.39 -8.68
N LEU A 40 11.41 16.89 -7.45
CA LEU A 40 10.75 16.12 -6.39
C LEU A 40 9.26 15.93 -6.68
N SER A 41 8.59 16.92 -7.27
CA SER A 41 7.21 16.76 -7.73
C SER A 41 7.06 15.63 -8.75
N VAL A 42 7.97 15.54 -9.73
CA VAL A 42 7.95 14.47 -10.74
C VAL A 42 8.26 13.11 -10.11
N LEU A 43 9.28 13.04 -9.26
CA LEU A 43 9.65 11.80 -8.57
C LEU A 43 8.51 11.29 -7.68
N GLN A 44 7.81 12.19 -6.98
CA GLN A 44 6.64 11.85 -6.18
C GLN A 44 5.51 11.33 -7.08
N ALA A 45 5.26 11.98 -8.22
CA ALA A 45 4.23 11.54 -9.16
C ALA A 45 4.49 10.10 -9.63
N PHE A 46 5.74 9.74 -9.94
CA PHE A 46 6.11 8.37 -10.30
C PHE A 46 6.07 7.40 -9.12
N TYR A 47 6.52 7.82 -7.94
CA TYR A 47 6.50 6.99 -6.74
C TYR A 47 5.07 6.60 -6.32
N ASP A 48 4.10 7.49 -6.56
CA ASP A 48 2.69 7.22 -6.29
C ASP A 48 2.08 6.15 -7.22
N ILE A 49 2.77 5.76 -8.30
CA ILE A 49 2.32 4.67 -9.18
C ILE A 49 2.50 3.34 -8.44
N TRP A 50 1.40 2.60 -8.24
CA TRP A 50 1.49 1.30 -7.58
C TRP A 50 2.47 0.36 -8.30
N GLY A 51 3.42 -0.21 -7.55
CA GLY A 51 4.49 -1.06 -8.10
C GLY A 51 5.72 -0.31 -8.59
N VAL A 52 5.79 1.02 -8.44
CA VAL A 52 6.99 1.83 -8.66
C VAL A 52 7.61 2.19 -7.31
N GLY A 53 8.88 1.84 -7.12
CA GLY A 53 9.68 2.28 -5.96
C GLY A 53 10.67 3.39 -6.35
N ASP A 54 11.43 3.90 -5.38
CA ASP A 54 12.40 5.00 -5.56
C ASP A 54 13.37 4.77 -6.73
N ALA A 55 13.92 3.55 -6.87
CA ALA A 55 14.83 3.23 -7.96
C ALA A 55 14.17 3.35 -9.34
N THR A 56 12.94 2.86 -9.48
CA THR A 56 12.17 2.92 -10.74
C THR A 56 11.70 4.35 -11.03
N ALA A 57 11.25 5.10 -10.03
CA ALA A 57 10.88 6.51 -10.18
C ALA A 57 12.07 7.36 -10.69
N ARG A 58 13.27 7.12 -10.16
CA ARG A 58 14.50 7.78 -10.64
C ARG A 58 14.87 7.36 -12.05
N ASP A 59 14.72 6.08 -12.39
CA ASP A 59 14.94 5.59 -13.76
C ASP A 59 14.00 6.29 -14.76
N PHE A 60 12.71 6.40 -14.43
CA PHE A 60 11.73 7.13 -15.25
C PHE A 60 12.14 8.59 -15.44
N TYR A 61 12.52 9.27 -14.35
CA TYR A 61 12.99 10.65 -14.42
C TYR A 61 14.24 10.80 -15.31
N ASN A 62 15.20 9.88 -15.19
CA ASN A 62 16.45 9.88 -15.95
C ASN A 62 16.22 9.59 -17.44
N LYS A 63 15.14 8.89 -17.80
CA LYS A 63 14.68 8.72 -19.19
C LYS A 63 14.08 10.00 -19.78
N GLY A 64 13.91 11.04 -18.98
CA GLY A 64 13.32 12.30 -19.41
C GLY A 64 11.82 12.42 -19.16
N TRP A 65 11.18 11.38 -18.61
CA TRP A 65 9.74 11.39 -18.33
C TRP A 65 9.42 12.35 -17.17
N ARG A 66 8.30 13.04 -17.25
CA ARG A 66 7.86 14.07 -16.30
C ARG A 66 6.46 13.85 -15.74
N ASP A 67 5.63 13.04 -16.39
CA ASP A 67 4.27 12.75 -15.96
C ASP A 67 3.81 11.33 -16.37
N LEU A 68 2.56 11.00 -16.05
CA LEU A 68 1.98 9.71 -16.41
C LEU A 68 1.83 9.54 -17.92
N ASP A 69 1.64 10.61 -18.68
CA ASP A 69 1.48 10.53 -20.13
C ASP A 69 2.79 10.07 -20.78
N ASP A 70 3.94 10.59 -20.34
CA ASP A 70 5.24 10.10 -20.77
C ASP A 70 5.45 8.60 -20.46
N VAL A 71 5.00 8.15 -19.27
CA VAL A 71 5.07 6.74 -18.87
C VAL A 71 4.19 5.87 -19.77
N ILE A 72 3.03 6.37 -20.20
CA ILE A 72 2.10 5.66 -21.09
C ILE A 72 2.62 5.66 -22.53
N GLU A 73 3.06 6.80 -23.05
CA GLU A 73 3.48 6.95 -24.45
C GLU A 73 4.80 6.22 -24.72
N PHE A 74 5.79 6.40 -23.84
CA PHE A 74 7.14 5.90 -24.07
C PHE A 74 7.49 4.65 -23.25
N GLY A 75 6.81 4.44 -22.12
CA GLY A 75 7.17 3.43 -21.13
C GLY A 75 6.32 2.16 -21.11
N TRP A 76 5.09 2.19 -21.66
CA TRP A 76 4.06 1.20 -21.38
C TRP A 76 4.49 -0.27 -21.60
N GLN A 77 5.23 -0.53 -22.68
CA GLN A 77 5.70 -1.88 -23.03
C GLN A 77 6.80 -2.41 -22.08
N SER A 78 7.47 -1.52 -21.36
CA SER A 78 8.53 -1.87 -20.40
C SER A 78 8.00 -2.07 -18.97
N LEU A 79 6.77 -1.66 -18.69
CA LEU A 79 6.15 -1.80 -17.39
C LEU A 79 5.75 -3.25 -17.11
N SER A 80 5.96 -3.70 -15.87
CA SER A 80 5.33 -4.93 -15.37
C SER A 80 3.80 -4.80 -15.40
N ARG A 81 3.08 -5.93 -15.42
CA ARG A 81 1.62 -5.93 -15.38
C ARG A 81 1.07 -5.15 -14.17
N ALA A 82 1.71 -5.33 -13.02
CA ALA A 82 1.47 -4.60 -11.78
C ALA A 82 1.56 -3.08 -11.97
N GLN A 83 2.66 -2.60 -12.56
CA GLN A 83 2.86 -1.17 -12.82
C GLN A 83 1.88 -0.63 -13.85
N GLN A 84 1.53 -1.39 -14.90
CA GLN A 84 0.49 -0.98 -15.85
C GLN A 84 -0.86 -0.76 -15.16
N ILE A 85 -1.21 -1.61 -14.19
CA ILE A 85 -2.43 -1.45 -13.38
C ILE A 85 -2.28 -0.22 -12.47
N GLY A 86 -1.11 -0.03 -11.84
CA GLY A 86 -0.81 1.16 -11.04
C GLY A 86 -0.93 2.48 -11.81
N VAL A 87 -0.50 2.51 -13.07
CA VAL A 87 -0.67 3.67 -13.96
C VAL A 87 -2.15 3.86 -14.30
N LYS A 88 -2.84 2.77 -14.67
CA LYS A 88 -4.25 2.81 -15.08
C LYS A 88 -5.19 3.31 -13.98
N PHE A 89 -4.94 2.92 -12.73
CA PHE A 89 -5.77 3.23 -11.57
C PHE A 89 -5.12 4.26 -10.63
N TYR A 90 -4.19 5.06 -11.16
CA TYR A 90 -3.38 5.98 -10.37
C TYR A 90 -4.22 6.89 -9.45
N ASP A 91 -5.21 7.58 -10.02
CA ASP A 91 -6.08 8.48 -9.25
C ASP A 91 -7.03 7.71 -8.31
N GLU A 92 -7.55 6.56 -8.76
CA GLU A 92 -8.43 5.72 -7.94
C GLU A 92 -7.72 5.19 -6.68
N PHE A 93 -6.45 4.78 -6.79
CA PHE A 93 -5.65 4.31 -5.66
C PHE A 93 -5.28 5.42 -4.66
N LYS A 94 -5.46 6.69 -5.02
CA LYS A 94 -5.29 7.82 -4.08
C LYS A 94 -6.53 8.07 -3.22
N LEU A 95 -7.70 7.59 -3.66
CA LEU A 95 -8.95 7.77 -2.94
C LEU A 95 -8.91 7.04 -1.60
N LYS A 96 -9.58 7.64 -0.60
CA LYS A 96 -9.73 7.03 0.72
C LYS A 96 -10.99 6.19 0.79
N ILE A 97 -10.90 5.11 1.55
CA ILE A 97 -11.98 4.15 1.79
C ILE A 97 -12.54 4.41 3.19
N GLN A 98 -13.84 4.67 3.28
CA GLN A 98 -14.55 4.89 4.54
C GLN A 98 -14.72 3.57 5.31
N ARG A 99 -14.90 3.64 6.63
CA ARG A 99 -14.96 2.44 7.48
C ARG A 99 -16.10 1.48 7.11
N ASP A 100 -17.26 2.00 6.74
CA ASP A 100 -18.41 1.22 6.29
C ASP A 100 -18.12 0.45 5.01
N GLU A 101 -17.41 1.08 4.06
CA GLU A 101 -16.95 0.41 2.84
C GLU A 101 -15.88 -0.65 3.13
N VAL A 102 -14.92 -0.37 4.03
CA VAL A 102 -13.94 -1.36 4.50
C VAL A 102 -14.64 -2.58 5.10
N GLU A 103 -15.64 -2.36 5.95
CA GLU A 103 -16.43 -3.42 6.59
C GLU A 103 -17.23 -4.22 5.56
N ALA A 104 -17.88 -3.57 4.60
CA ALA A 104 -18.63 -4.24 3.54
C ALA A 104 -17.74 -5.12 2.63
N ILE A 105 -16.54 -4.62 2.26
CA ILE A 105 -15.56 -5.39 1.49
C ILE A 105 -15.11 -6.62 2.29
N ALA A 106 -14.81 -6.42 3.58
CA ALA A 106 -14.39 -7.50 4.47
C ALA A 106 -15.49 -8.57 4.62
N GLU A 107 -16.74 -8.19 4.82
CA GLU A 107 -17.87 -9.11 4.92
C GLU A 107 -18.03 -9.97 3.65
N ASP A 108 -17.88 -9.37 2.48
CA ASP A 108 -17.99 -10.09 1.21
C ASP A 108 -16.82 -11.08 1.02
N ILE A 109 -15.60 -10.70 1.40
CA ILE A 109 -14.43 -11.61 1.42
C ILE A 109 -14.71 -12.81 2.34
N LEU A 110 -15.18 -12.56 3.57
CA LEU A 110 -15.47 -13.63 4.53
C LEU A 110 -16.61 -14.53 4.06
N LYS A 111 -17.63 -13.98 3.40
CA LYS A 111 -18.71 -14.76 2.79
C LYS A 111 -18.18 -15.70 1.72
N HIS A 112 -17.29 -15.22 0.86
CA HIS A 112 -16.63 -16.05 -0.15
C HIS A 112 -15.77 -17.16 0.50
N ALA A 113 -15.04 -16.85 1.57
CA ALA A 113 -14.29 -17.85 2.32
C ALA A 113 -15.19 -18.93 2.93
N ARG A 114 -16.32 -18.54 3.51
CA ARG A 114 -17.26 -19.45 4.18
C ARG A 114 -18.01 -20.39 3.24
N ASN A 115 -18.02 -20.12 1.93
CA ASN A 115 -18.51 -21.06 0.93
C ASN A 115 -17.63 -22.32 0.81
N PHE A 116 -16.37 -22.26 1.25
CA PHE A 116 -15.46 -23.41 1.27
C PHE A 116 -15.53 -24.18 2.60
N SER A 117 -15.63 -23.46 3.72
CA SER A 117 -15.85 -24.03 5.05
C SER A 117 -16.51 -22.99 5.96
N PRO A 118 -17.60 -23.31 6.67
CA PRO A 118 -18.29 -22.34 7.53
C PRO A 118 -17.41 -21.80 8.67
N ASP A 119 -16.37 -22.54 9.06
CA ASP A 119 -15.51 -22.22 10.19
C ASP A 119 -14.37 -21.23 9.85
N PHE A 120 -14.30 -20.73 8.61
CA PHE A 120 -13.41 -19.62 8.30
C PHE A 120 -13.75 -18.38 9.14
N GLN A 121 -12.71 -17.80 9.71
CA GLN A 121 -12.73 -16.60 10.54
C GLN A 121 -11.88 -15.52 9.89
N MET A 122 -12.21 -14.26 10.16
CA MET A 122 -11.46 -13.15 9.62
C MET A 122 -11.46 -11.95 10.57
N VAL A 123 -10.37 -11.19 10.54
CA VAL A 123 -10.23 -9.92 11.25
C VAL A 123 -9.70 -8.87 10.29
N ILE A 124 -10.32 -7.68 10.30
CA ILE A 124 -9.80 -6.50 9.60
C ILE A 124 -8.62 -5.95 10.41
N VAL A 125 -7.47 -5.76 9.77
CA VAL A 125 -6.23 -5.30 10.42
C VAL A 125 -5.84 -3.90 9.92
N GLY A 126 -4.56 -3.62 9.68
CA GLY A 126 -4.17 -2.41 8.97
C GLY A 126 -4.47 -1.11 9.70
N GLY A 127 -4.64 -0.05 8.91
CA GLY A 127 -5.05 1.27 9.39
C GLY A 127 -6.40 1.25 10.11
N TYR A 128 -7.33 0.43 9.61
CA TYR A 128 -8.66 0.25 10.20
C TYR A 128 -8.58 -0.19 11.67
N ARG A 129 -7.77 -1.22 11.98
CA ARG A 129 -7.58 -1.73 13.35
C ARG A 129 -6.87 -0.74 14.28
N ARG A 130 -6.10 0.20 13.72
CA ARG A 130 -5.48 1.31 14.47
C ARG A 130 -6.42 2.50 14.70
N GLY A 131 -7.68 2.41 14.26
CA GLY A 131 -8.70 3.43 14.47
C GLY A 131 -8.74 4.55 13.43
N LYS A 132 -8.10 4.38 12.27
CA LYS A 132 -8.26 5.35 11.17
C LYS A 132 -9.72 5.41 10.71
N GLN A 133 -10.21 6.63 10.48
CA GLN A 133 -11.53 6.85 9.87
C GLN A 133 -11.49 6.54 8.37
N ASP A 134 -10.37 6.89 7.75
CA ASP A 134 -10.12 6.72 6.32
C ASP A 134 -8.94 5.77 6.11
N SER A 135 -9.15 4.73 5.30
CA SER A 135 -8.11 3.75 4.94
C SER A 135 -7.63 3.97 3.50
N GLY A 136 -6.36 3.61 3.22
CA GLY A 136 -5.85 3.60 1.85
C GLY A 136 -6.13 2.28 1.13
N ASP A 137 -6.34 1.21 1.91
CA ASP A 137 -6.52 -0.16 1.50
C ASP A 137 -7.32 -0.92 2.58
N VAL A 138 -7.74 -2.15 2.24
CA VAL A 138 -8.44 -3.07 3.14
C VAL A 138 -7.51 -4.24 3.46
N ASP A 139 -6.94 -4.22 4.66
CA ASP A 139 -6.12 -5.32 5.16
C ASP A 139 -6.96 -6.32 5.95
N VAL A 140 -6.91 -7.60 5.59
CA VAL A 140 -7.59 -8.67 6.34
C VAL A 140 -6.66 -9.83 6.64
N ILE A 141 -6.86 -10.46 7.80
CA ILE A 141 -6.27 -11.75 8.14
C ILE A 141 -7.41 -12.78 8.18
N ILE A 142 -7.29 -13.82 7.36
CA ILE A 142 -8.23 -14.95 7.33
C ILE A 142 -7.55 -16.16 7.98
N SER A 143 -8.29 -16.87 8.83
CA SER A 143 -7.82 -18.06 9.53
C SER A 143 -8.90 -19.14 9.56
N HIS A 144 -8.48 -20.36 9.90
CA HIS A 144 -9.36 -21.49 10.11
C HIS A 144 -8.83 -22.31 11.30
N PRO A 145 -9.71 -22.85 12.18
CA PRO A 145 -9.27 -23.67 13.33
C PRO A 145 -8.51 -24.95 12.93
N ASP A 146 -8.93 -25.57 11.81
CA ASP A 146 -8.17 -26.63 11.15
C ASP A 146 -7.17 -26.01 10.17
N GLU A 147 -5.87 -26.20 10.46
CA GLU A 147 -4.75 -25.69 9.66
C GLU A 147 -4.83 -26.17 8.21
N SER A 148 -5.23 -27.42 7.98
CA SER A 148 -5.26 -28.03 6.66
C SER A 148 -6.23 -27.34 5.70
N ALA A 149 -7.27 -26.69 6.23
CA ALA A 149 -8.25 -25.93 5.44
C ALA A 149 -7.62 -24.69 4.78
N THR A 150 -6.55 -24.13 5.35
CA THR A 150 -5.86 -22.96 4.78
C THR A 150 -4.88 -23.32 3.66
N LEU A 151 -4.65 -24.61 3.38
CA LEU A 151 -3.67 -25.07 2.39
C LEU A 151 -4.15 -24.74 0.97
N ASN A 152 -3.34 -23.98 0.24
CA ASN A 152 -3.67 -23.46 -1.10
C ASN A 152 -4.99 -22.66 -1.13
N PHE A 153 -5.42 -22.12 0.02
CA PHE A 153 -6.72 -21.49 0.13
C PHE A 153 -6.78 -20.12 -0.54
N VAL A 154 -5.70 -19.33 -0.47
CA VAL A 154 -5.67 -17.97 -1.04
C VAL A 154 -6.00 -18.00 -2.54
N ASP A 155 -5.44 -18.93 -3.31
CA ASP A 155 -5.74 -19.07 -4.74
C ASP A 155 -7.22 -19.37 -4.99
N LYS A 156 -7.80 -20.28 -4.19
CA LYS A 156 -9.23 -20.64 -4.29
C LYS A 156 -10.13 -19.46 -3.96
N LEU A 157 -9.77 -18.68 -2.94
CA LEU A 157 -10.50 -17.50 -2.53
C LEU A 157 -10.45 -16.41 -3.60
N VAL A 158 -9.26 -16.09 -4.11
CA VAL A 158 -9.08 -15.10 -5.19
C VAL A 158 -9.88 -15.50 -6.43
N LEU A 159 -9.79 -16.77 -6.87
CA LEU A 159 -10.59 -17.26 -7.99
C LEU A 159 -12.10 -17.15 -7.75
N SER A 160 -12.55 -17.33 -6.50
CA SER A 160 -13.97 -17.16 -6.12
C SER A 160 -14.41 -15.71 -6.25
N LEU A 161 -13.59 -14.78 -5.78
CA LEU A 161 -13.84 -13.33 -5.83
C LEU A 161 -13.73 -12.77 -7.27
N GLU A 162 -12.85 -13.31 -8.10
CA GLU A 162 -12.75 -12.96 -9.52
C GLU A 162 -14.01 -13.37 -10.29
N LYS A 163 -14.54 -14.58 -10.03
CA LYS A 163 -15.78 -15.07 -10.65
C LYS A 163 -17.00 -14.20 -10.30
N SER A 164 -17.02 -13.61 -9.10
CA SER A 164 -18.05 -12.65 -8.68
C SER A 164 -17.73 -11.20 -9.04
N ARG A 165 -16.63 -10.95 -9.77
CA ARG A 165 -16.15 -9.61 -10.18
C ARG A 165 -15.84 -8.68 -9.01
N ARG A 166 -15.54 -9.23 -7.84
CA ARG A 166 -15.09 -8.48 -6.65
C ARG A 166 -13.60 -8.19 -6.70
N VAL A 167 -12.83 -9.14 -7.22
CA VAL A 167 -11.45 -8.91 -7.65
C VAL A 167 -11.48 -8.71 -9.17
N THR A 168 -10.98 -7.56 -9.62
CA THR A 168 -10.86 -7.25 -11.06
C THR A 168 -9.43 -7.42 -11.57
N HIS A 169 -8.45 -7.28 -10.68
CA HIS A 169 -7.04 -7.34 -10.96
C HIS A 169 -6.30 -7.98 -9.79
N THR A 170 -5.39 -8.90 -10.09
CA THR A 170 -4.46 -9.49 -9.11
C THR A 170 -3.08 -8.90 -9.37
N LEU A 171 -2.59 -8.10 -8.42
CA LEU A 171 -1.31 -7.39 -8.54
C LEU A 171 -0.11 -8.26 -8.14
N SER A 172 -0.29 -9.07 -7.09
CA SER A 172 0.65 -10.07 -6.61
C SER A 172 -0.12 -11.15 -5.87
N LEU A 173 0.33 -12.40 -5.99
CA LEU A 173 -0.24 -13.55 -5.30
C LEU A 173 0.90 -14.44 -4.84
N SER A 174 0.98 -14.67 -3.52
CA SER A 174 2.02 -15.50 -2.92
C SER A 174 1.40 -16.70 -2.23
N THR A 175 1.81 -17.89 -2.67
CA THR A 175 1.45 -19.18 -2.05
C THR A 175 2.60 -19.74 -1.22
N HIS A 176 3.58 -18.91 -0.84
CA HIS A 176 4.82 -19.35 -0.19
C HIS A 176 4.58 -20.21 1.06
N ASN A 177 3.58 -19.85 1.87
CA ASN A 177 3.21 -20.64 3.05
C ASN A 177 2.71 -22.05 2.67
N SER A 178 1.87 -22.15 1.64
CA SER A 178 1.39 -23.45 1.14
C SER A 178 2.50 -24.28 0.49
N GLN A 179 3.40 -23.64 -0.26
CA GLN A 179 4.56 -24.31 -0.88
C GLN A 179 5.51 -24.92 0.17
N ARG A 180 5.58 -24.32 1.35
CA ARG A 180 6.35 -24.84 2.50
C ARG A 180 5.57 -25.82 3.37
N GLY A 181 4.36 -26.22 2.96
CA GLY A 181 3.50 -27.11 3.74
C GLY A 181 3.05 -26.52 5.07
N GLN A 182 2.73 -25.21 5.08
CA GLN A 182 2.19 -24.44 6.21
C GLN A 182 3.13 -24.30 7.43
N ARG A 183 4.40 -24.69 7.30
CA ARG A 183 5.39 -24.54 8.37
C ARG A 183 5.64 -23.05 8.66
N PRO A 184 5.74 -22.64 9.94
CA PRO A 184 6.18 -21.29 10.30
C PRO A 184 7.51 -20.93 9.63
N SER A 185 7.68 -19.66 9.26
CA SER A 185 9.00 -19.16 8.85
C SER A 185 9.94 -19.21 10.05
N VAL A 186 11.05 -19.93 9.90
CA VAL A 186 12.20 -19.88 10.83
C VAL A 186 13.02 -18.63 10.57
#